data_AF-A0A7L1H972-F1
#
_entry.id   AF-A0A7L1H972-F1
#
_cell.length_a   1.000
_cell.length_b   1.000
_cell.length_c   1.000
_cell.angle_alpha   90.00
_cell.angle_beta   90.00
_cell.angle_gamma   90.00
#
_symmetry.space_group_name_H-M   'P 1'
#
loop_
_entity.id
_entity.type
_entity.pdbx_description
1 polymer ?
#
loop_
_entity_poly.entity_id
_entity_poly.type
_entity_poly.pdbx_seq_one_letter_code
_entity_poly.pdbx_strand_id
1 'polypeptide(L)'
;AFLGPPEVNISSCLTCINVTIKLPTSHLRKNEKLWSLIDVYRELDYGITVKTLDEEHKRPQKKITEEIFSTVIEELYPNRNYCVSVMVAASLNKNSIPSDWKCVTTDSVAQQDYYTAAVAGAICFSLILASALKCMHAGGYILQTSSLPHSLV
;
A
#
# COMPACT_ATOMS: atom_id res chain seq x y z
N ALA A 1 7.45 14.25 -34.36
CA ALA A 1 6.92 12.91 -34.02
C ALA A 1 6.80 12.82 -32.50
N PHE A 2 5.69 12.30 -31.97
CA PHE A 2 5.48 12.13 -30.54
C PHE A 2 5.73 10.67 -30.14
N LEU A 3 6.37 10.45 -29.00
CA LEU A 3 6.33 9.17 -28.33
C LEU A 3 4.94 9.01 -27.70
N GLY A 4 4.24 7.95 -28.10
CA GLY A 4 2.89 7.66 -27.58
C GLY A 4 2.89 7.37 -26.07
N PRO A 5 1.70 7.22 -25.47
CA PRO A 5 1.59 6.84 -24.06
C PRO A 5 2.11 5.41 -23.83
N PRO A 6 2.89 5.16 -22.77
CA PRO A 6 3.23 3.81 -22.37
C PRO A 6 2.01 3.10 -21.78
N GLU A 7 1.98 1.78 -21.90
CA GLU A 7 1.03 0.96 -21.15
C GLU A 7 1.54 0.81 -19.71
N VAL A 8 0.69 1.14 -18.73
CA VAL A 8 1.05 1.10 -17.32
C VAL A 8 0.15 0.11 -16.60
N ASN A 9 0.68 -0.67 -15.66
CA ASN A 9 -0.09 -1.44 -14.70
C ASN A 9 0.45 -1.20 -13.29
N ILE A 10 -0.42 -1.21 -12.29
CA ILE A 10 -0.03 -0.94 -10.91
C ILE A 10 -0.60 -1.97 -9.96
N SER A 11 0.16 -2.28 -8.90
CA SER A 11 -0.30 -3.07 -7.76
C SER A 11 0.11 -2.40 -6.45
N SER A 12 -0.71 -2.55 -5.42
CA SER A 12 -0.42 -2.03 -4.08
C SER A 12 0.49 -2.96 -3.29
N CYS A 13 1.17 -2.36 -2.32
CA CYS A 13 1.66 -3.02 -1.13
C CYS A 13 1.34 -2.12 0.09
N LEU A 14 1.77 -2.50 1.29
CA LEU A 14 1.49 -1.75 2.52
C LEU A 14 1.92 -0.27 2.47
N THR A 15 3.16 0.01 2.07
CA THR A 15 3.73 1.37 2.02
C THR A 15 4.34 1.68 0.67
N CYS A 16 3.86 1.02 -0.40
CA CYS A 16 4.41 1.16 -1.74
C CYS A 16 3.40 0.84 -2.84
N ILE A 17 3.78 1.20 -4.06
CA ILE A 17 3.10 0.81 -5.30
C ILE A 17 4.14 0.25 -6.26
N ASN A 18 3.89 -0.94 -6.80
CA ASN A 18 4.68 -1.47 -7.91
C ASN A 18 4.07 -0.99 -9.22
N VAL A 19 4.88 -0.41 -10.10
CA VAL A 19 4.49 0.13 -11.40
C VAL A 19 5.20 -0.66 -12.48
N THR A 20 4.44 -1.46 -13.23
CA THR A 20 4.90 -2.14 -14.44
C THR A 20 4.61 -1.25 -15.64
N ILE A 21 5.63 -1.03 -16.46
CA ILE A 21 5.60 -0.11 -17.59
C ILE A 21 6.00 -0.90 -18.83
N LYS A 22 5.22 -0.76 -19.89
CA LYS A 22 5.54 -1.25 -21.23
C LYS A 22 5.65 -0.06 -22.18
N LEU A 23 6.76 0.02 -22.90
CA LEU A 23 7.05 1.09 -23.83
C LEU A 23 6.00 1.16 -24.96
N PRO A 24 5.74 2.36 -25.52
CA PRO A 24 4.85 2.50 -26.64
C PRO A 24 5.30 1.65 -27.83
N THR A 25 4.34 1.01 -28.49
CA THR A 25 4.64 0.19 -29.67
C THR A 25 5.09 1.11 -30.81
N SER A 26 6.26 0.84 -31.36
CA SER A 26 6.75 1.52 -32.56
C SER A 26 6.06 0.96 -33.80
N HIS A 27 5.71 1.83 -34.75
CA HIS A 27 5.19 1.45 -36.07
C HIS A 27 6.29 1.40 -37.14
N LEU A 28 7.55 1.63 -36.76
CA LEU A 28 8.67 1.68 -37.68
C LEU A 28 9.08 0.27 -38.10
N ARG A 29 9.01 0.00 -39.41
CA ARG A 29 9.52 -1.23 -40.01
C ARG A 29 10.77 -0.93 -40.83
N LYS A 30 11.80 -1.74 -40.66
CA LYS A 30 13.03 -1.70 -41.46
C LYS A 30 13.44 -3.11 -41.81
N ASN A 31 13.63 -3.36 -43.12
CA ASN A 31 13.91 -4.69 -43.66
C ASN A 31 12.86 -5.72 -43.21
N GLU A 32 11.57 -5.37 -43.33
CA GLU A 32 10.40 -6.18 -42.92
C GLU A 32 10.29 -6.49 -41.41
N LYS A 33 11.32 -6.17 -40.60
CA LYS A 33 11.30 -6.29 -39.15
C LYS A 33 10.70 -5.04 -38.50
N LEU A 34 9.79 -5.24 -37.54
CA LEU A 34 9.32 -4.18 -36.67
C LEU A 34 10.42 -3.82 -35.67
N TRP A 35 10.79 -2.54 -35.62
CA TRP A 35 11.80 -2.04 -34.69
C TRP A 35 11.12 -1.50 -33.45
N SER A 36 11.62 -1.87 -32.27
CA SER A 36 11.16 -1.28 -31.02
C SER A 36 11.70 0.13 -30.82
N LEU A 37 11.19 0.83 -29.80
CA LEU A 37 11.77 2.13 -29.43
C LEU A 37 13.21 1.98 -28.94
N ILE A 38 13.56 0.85 -28.32
CA ILE A 38 14.93 0.54 -27.91
C ILE A 38 15.84 0.34 -29.13
N ASP A 39 15.38 -0.36 -30.17
CA ASP A 39 16.16 -0.51 -31.41
C ASP A 39 16.46 0.84 -32.08
N VAL A 40 15.52 1.80 -31.97
CA VAL A 40 15.62 3.14 -32.58
C VAL A 40 16.49 4.08 -31.76
N TYR A 41 16.24 4.18 -30.46
CA TYR A 41 16.87 5.19 -29.59
C TYR A 41 18.02 4.65 -28.74
N ARG A 42 18.19 3.32 -28.65
CA ARG A 42 19.13 2.58 -27.79
C ARG A 42 18.86 2.71 -26.29
N GLU A 43 18.52 3.90 -25.84
CA GLU A 43 18.21 4.23 -24.46
C GLU A 43 17.09 5.28 -24.43
N LEU A 44 16.13 5.09 -23.52
CA LEU A 44 15.09 6.06 -23.23
C LEU A 44 15.16 6.49 -21.76
N ASP A 45 14.49 7.59 -21.46
CA ASP A 45 14.21 8.04 -20.10
C ASP A 45 12.73 7.84 -19.81
N TYR A 46 12.38 7.50 -18.57
CA TYR A 46 11.00 7.53 -18.09
C TYR A 46 10.87 8.45 -16.89
N GLY A 47 9.71 9.09 -16.77
CA GLY A 47 9.32 9.90 -15.62
C GLY A 47 7.98 9.44 -15.08
N ILE A 48 7.87 9.37 -13.75
CA ILE A 48 6.64 8.99 -13.07
C ILE A 48 6.11 10.21 -12.32
N THR A 49 4.85 10.55 -12.57
CA THR A 49 4.10 11.53 -11.78
C THR A 49 3.16 10.76 -10.85
N VAL A 50 3.25 11.08 -9.56
CA VAL A 50 2.39 10.51 -8.51
C VAL A 50 1.47 11.60 -8.02
N LYS A 51 0.18 11.29 -7.92
CA LYS A 51 -0.86 12.21 -7.46
C LYS A 51 -1.64 11.60 -6.32
N THR A 52 -1.86 12.39 -5.28
CA THR A 52 -2.79 12.14 -4.18
C THR A 52 -3.91 13.18 -4.22
N LEU A 53 -4.82 13.16 -3.24
CA LEU A 53 -5.87 14.17 -3.14
C LEU A 53 -5.31 15.60 -3.03
N ASP A 54 -4.21 15.75 -2.29
CA ASP A 54 -3.68 17.06 -1.87
C ASP A 54 -2.38 17.43 -2.60
N GLU A 55 -1.68 16.46 -3.17
CA GLU A 55 -0.32 16.63 -3.68
C GLU A 55 -0.09 15.94 -5.03
N GLU A 56 0.68 16.59 -5.89
CA GLU A 56 1.23 15.99 -7.11
C GLU A 56 2.75 16.14 -7.11
N HIS A 57 3.46 15.04 -7.29
CA HIS A 57 4.92 15.00 -7.28
C HIS A 57 5.46 14.25 -8.50
N LYS A 58 6.41 14.89 -9.18
CA LYS A 58 7.16 14.28 -10.29
C LYS A 58 8.43 13.65 -9.73
N ARG A 59 8.59 12.34 -9.89
CA ARG A 59 9.82 11.65 -9.53
C ARG A 59 10.95 11.98 -10.52
N PRO A 60 12.21 11.87 -10.09
CA PRO A 60 13.36 12.01 -10.98
C PRO A 60 13.27 11.06 -12.17
N GLN A 61 13.66 11.56 -13.36
CA GLN A 61 13.72 10.73 -14.55
C GLN A 61 14.82 9.68 -14.42
N LYS A 62 14.57 8.49 -14.96
CA LYS A 62 15.49 7.36 -14.95
C LYS A 62 15.63 6.77 -16.34
N LYS A 63 16.81 6.24 -16.64
CA LYS A 63 17.13 5.59 -17.90
C LYS A 63 16.56 4.17 -17.97
N ILE A 64 16.23 3.73 -19.18
CA ILE A 64 15.73 2.39 -19.45
C ILE A 64 16.20 1.87 -20.81
N THR A 65 16.49 0.57 -20.83
CA THR A 65 16.94 -0.19 -22.01
C THR A 65 16.04 -1.40 -22.32
N GLU A 66 14.97 -1.58 -21.57
CA GLU A 66 14.04 -2.71 -21.67
C GLU A 66 12.66 -2.24 -22.15
N GLU A 67 11.96 -3.07 -22.93
CA GLU A 67 10.63 -2.76 -23.42
C GLU A 67 9.56 -2.84 -22.33
N ILE A 68 9.70 -3.80 -21.41
CA ILE A 68 8.79 -4.02 -20.29
C ILE A 68 9.64 -4.10 -19.04
N PHE A 69 9.34 -3.25 -18.07
CA PHE A 69 10.10 -3.16 -16.82
C PHE A 69 9.17 -2.79 -15.67
N SER A 70 9.64 -2.95 -14.43
CA SER A 70 8.88 -2.56 -13.24
C SER A 70 9.72 -1.73 -12.29
N THR A 71 9.07 -0.85 -11.55
CA THR A 71 9.71 -0.05 -10.50
C THR A 71 8.78 0.14 -9.32
N VAL A 72 9.36 0.23 -8.12
CA VAL A 72 8.59 0.39 -6.88
C VAL A 72 8.67 1.83 -6.41
N ILE A 73 7.50 2.38 -6.11
CA ILE A 73 7.30 3.67 -5.46
C ILE A 73 7.15 3.38 -3.97
N GLU A 74 8.25 3.49 -3.23
CA GLU A 74 8.30 3.27 -1.79
C GLU A 74 7.95 4.53 -0.98
N GLU A 75 7.93 4.37 0.35
CA GLU A 75 7.72 5.42 1.35
C GLU A 75 6.36 6.12 1.24
N LEU A 76 5.34 5.36 0.83
CA LEU A 76 3.97 5.83 0.79
C LEU A 76 3.25 5.59 2.11
N TYR A 77 2.29 6.46 2.42
CA TYR A 77 1.42 6.26 3.56
C TYR A 77 0.45 5.09 3.29
N PRO A 78 0.25 4.18 4.26
CA PRO A 78 -0.70 3.08 4.12
C PRO A 78 -2.13 3.60 4.07
N ASN A 79 -3.05 2.80 3.51
CA ASN A 79 -4.47 3.12 3.40
C ASN A 79 -4.77 4.49 2.75
N ARG A 80 -4.00 4.87 1.72
CA ARG A 80 -4.18 6.12 0.98
C ARG A 80 -4.27 5.86 -0.51
N ASN A 81 -5.12 6.63 -1.18
CA ASN A 81 -5.28 6.58 -2.63
C ASN A 81 -4.15 7.34 -3.32
N TYR A 82 -3.52 6.68 -4.28
CA TYR A 82 -2.50 7.24 -5.15
C TYR A 82 -2.86 6.95 -6.60
N CYS A 83 -2.62 7.94 -7.46
CA CYS A 83 -2.71 7.80 -8.90
C CYS A 83 -1.33 8.01 -9.52
N VAL A 84 -1.02 7.24 -10.55
CA VAL A 84 0.27 7.24 -11.24
C VAL A 84 0.03 7.49 -12.73
N SER A 85 0.85 8.36 -13.32
CA SER A 85 0.97 8.56 -14.76
C SER A 85 2.44 8.55 -15.16
N VAL A 86 2.77 7.90 -16.28
CA VAL A 86 4.14 7.68 -16.75
C VAL A 86 4.34 8.34 -18.10
N MET A 87 5.45 9.07 -18.25
CA MET A 87 5.91 9.59 -19.53
C MET A 87 7.23 8.93 -19.92
N VAL A 88 7.47 8.77 -21.22
CA VAL A 88 8.72 8.26 -21.78
C VAL A 88 9.32 9.27 -22.76
N ALA A 89 10.61 9.52 -22.67
CA ALA A 89 11.34 10.45 -23.51
C ALA A 89 12.59 9.78 -24.07
N ALA A 90 13.14 10.31 -25.15
CA ALA A 90 14.45 9.94 -25.65
C ALA A 90 15.32 11.19 -25.74
N SER A 91 16.65 11.03 -25.64
CA SER A 91 17.60 12.15 -25.79
C SER A 91 17.36 12.94 -27.09
N LEU A 92 17.05 12.23 -28.18
CA LEU A 92 16.78 12.79 -29.51
C LEU A 92 15.29 13.17 -29.74
N ASN A 93 14.37 12.78 -28.85
CA ASN A 93 12.96 13.12 -28.95
C ASN A 93 12.32 13.28 -27.57
N LYS A 94 12.16 14.53 -27.13
CA LYS A 94 11.53 14.88 -25.84
C LYS A 94 10.02 15.03 -25.92
N ASN A 95 9.42 14.96 -27.11
CA ASN A 95 7.99 15.09 -27.30
C ASN A 95 7.31 13.77 -26.92
N SER A 96 6.60 13.77 -25.80
CA SER A 96 5.96 12.57 -25.24
C SER A 96 4.54 12.85 -24.82
N ILE A 97 3.70 11.83 -24.93
CA ILE A 97 2.34 11.82 -24.41
C ILE A 97 2.36 10.96 -23.15
N PRO A 98 1.98 11.50 -21.97
CA PRO A 98 1.92 10.71 -20.75
C PRO A 98 0.80 9.66 -20.81
N SER A 99 0.94 8.58 -20.05
CA SER A 99 -0.11 7.58 -19.91
C SER A 99 -1.34 8.15 -19.22
N ASP A 100 -2.48 7.49 -19.41
CA ASP A 100 -3.63 7.69 -18.56
C ASP A 100 -3.28 7.44 -17.09
N TRP A 101 -4.02 8.10 -16.19
CA TRP A 101 -3.88 7.91 -14.76
C TRP A 101 -4.41 6.53 -14.34
N LYS A 102 -3.59 5.76 -13.62
CA LYS A 102 -4.06 4.57 -12.91
C LYS A 102 -3.97 4.79 -11.42
N CYS A 103 -5.02 4.40 -10.69
CA CYS A 103 -5.12 4.64 -9.25
C CYS A 103 -5.25 3.34 -8.46
N VAL A 104 -4.66 3.32 -7.27
CA VAL A 104 -4.73 2.22 -6.31
C VAL A 104 -4.68 2.75 -4.88
N THR A 105 -5.26 2.02 -3.94
CA THR A 105 -5.12 2.29 -2.50
C THR A 105 -3.97 1.44 -1.97
N THR A 106 -3.02 2.04 -1.23
CA THR A 106 -2.00 1.27 -0.51
C THR A 106 -2.65 0.35 0.52
N ASP A 107 -2.07 -0.83 0.74
CA ASP A 107 -2.68 -1.79 1.66
C ASP A 107 -2.69 -1.23 3.09
N SER A 108 -3.57 -1.78 3.92
CA SER A 108 -3.64 -1.47 5.34
C SER A 108 -3.20 -2.67 6.16
N VAL A 109 -2.44 -2.47 7.23
CA VAL A 109 -2.38 -3.49 8.29
C VAL A 109 -3.77 -3.53 8.89
N ALA A 110 -4.51 -4.60 8.61
CA ALA A 110 -5.82 -4.77 9.21
C ALA A 110 -5.65 -4.70 10.74
N GLN A 111 -6.48 -3.89 11.39
CA GLN A 111 -6.57 -3.80 12.85
C GLN A 111 -7.03 -5.13 13.50
N GLN A 112 -7.18 -6.19 12.69
CA GLN A 112 -7.55 -7.56 13.03
C GLN A 112 -6.67 -8.13 14.15
N ASP A 113 -5.36 -7.87 14.12
CA ASP A 113 -4.45 -8.37 15.16
C ASP A 113 -4.70 -7.68 16.50
N TYR A 114 -4.96 -6.37 16.47
CA TYR A 114 -5.36 -5.60 17.65
C TYR A 114 -6.71 -6.07 18.19
N TYR A 115 -7.69 -6.30 17.31
CA TYR A 115 -9.00 -6.81 17.69
C TYR A 115 -8.91 -8.19 18.34
N THR A 116 -8.12 -9.09 17.76
CA THR A 116 -7.91 -10.45 18.27
C THR A 116 -7.23 -10.42 19.65
N ALA A 117 -6.19 -9.59 19.80
CA ALA A 117 -5.51 -9.40 21.08
C ALA A 117 -6.43 -8.78 22.15
N ALA A 118 -7.25 -7.79 21.78
CA ALA A 118 -8.20 -7.15 22.68
C ALA A 118 -9.29 -8.12 23.17
N VAL A 119 -9.84 -8.93 22.27
CA VAL A 119 -10.86 -9.96 22.60
C VAL A 119 -10.26 -11.02 23.52
N ALA A 120 -9.07 -11.55 23.19
CA ALA A 120 -8.37 -12.51 24.03
C ALA A 120 -8.08 -11.94 25.43
N GLY A 121 -7.62 -10.68 25.50
CA GLY A 121 -7.38 -9.98 26.75
C GLY A 121 -8.65 -9.83 27.61
N ALA A 122 -9.78 -9.45 26.99
CA ALA A 122 -11.06 -9.29 27.69
C ALA A 122 -11.58 -10.62 28.27
N ILE A 123 -11.43 -11.73 27.53
CA ILE A 123 -11.82 -13.07 27.99
C ILE A 123 -10.96 -13.46 29.19
N CYS A 124 -9.63 -13.35 29.09
CA CYS A 124 -8.71 -13.68 30.17
C CYS A 124 -8.99 -12.86 31.44
N PHE A 125 -9.20 -11.55 31.29
CA PHE A 125 -9.51 -10.68 32.43
C PHE A 125 -10.82 -11.08 33.12
N SER A 126 -11.86 -11.40 32.33
CA SER A 126 -13.16 -11.82 32.85
C SER A 126 -13.07 -13.13 33.65
N LEU A 127 -12.25 -14.09 33.19
CA LEU A 127 -12.03 -15.36 33.89
C LEU A 127 -11.29 -15.17 35.22
N ILE A 128 -10.29 -14.28 35.25
CA ILE A 128 -9.56 -13.95 36.49
C ILE A 128 -10.49 -13.25 37.48
N LEU A 129 -11.30 -12.29 37.01
CA LEU A 129 -12.26 -11.60 37.87
C LEU A 129 -13.29 -12.57 38.44
N ALA A 130 -13.83 -13.46 37.60
CA ALA A 130 -14.77 -14.48 38.03
C ALA A 130 -14.16 -15.44 39.06
N SER A 131 -12.91 -15.89 38.86
CA SER A 131 -12.23 -16.77 39.82
C SER A 131 -11.94 -16.06 41.13
N ALA A 132 -11.48 -14.80 41.09
CA ALA A 132 -11.26 -13.99 42.29
C ALA A 132 -12.55 -13.78 43.08
N LEU A 133 -13.66 -13.44 42.42
CA LEU A 133 -14.98 -13.29 43.05
C LEU A 133 -15.47 -14.60 43.68
N LYS A 134 -15.25 -15.75 43.00
CA LYS A 134 -15.57 -17.07 43.56
C LYS A 134 -14.73 -17.38 44.80
N CYS A 135 -13.43 -17.09 44.78
CA CYS A 135 -12.55 -17.26 45.94
C CYS A 135 -12.97 -16.37 47.11
N MET A 136 -13.29 -15.10 46.86
CA MET A 136 -13.79 -14.17 47.89
C MET A 136 -15.12 -14.62 48.50
N HIS A 137 -16.03 -15.16 47.67
CA HIS A 137 -17.29 -15.71 48.13
C HIS A 137 -17.10 -16.95 49.01
N ALA A 138 -16.27 -17.91 48.56
CA ALA A 138 -15.97 -19.12 49.32
C ALA A 138 -15.21 -18.84 50.63
N GLY A 139 -14.34 -17.82 50.64
CA GLY A 139 -13.61 -17.36 51.81
C GLY A 139 -14.43 -16.52 52.79
N GLY A 140 -15.73 -16.31 52.55
CA GLY A 140 -16.63 -15.60 53.47
C GLY A 140 -16.48 -14.07 53.49
N TYR A 141 -15.66 -13.49 52.61
CA TYR A 141 -15.39 -12.04 52.58
C TYR A 141 -16.56 -11.20 52.02
N ILE A 142 -17.49 -11.82 51.28
CA ILE A 142 -18.60 -11.11 50.61
C ILE A 142 -19.89 -11.10 51.48
N LEU A 143 -19.96 -11.90 52.54
CA LEU A 143 -21.08 -11.93 53.48
C LEU A 143 -20.58 -11.94 54.93
N GLN A 144 -19.91 -10.87 55.36
CA GLN A 144 -19.79 -10.59 56.79
C GLN A 144 -21.05 -9.84 57.25
N THR A 145 -22.21 -10.52 57.20
CA THR A 145 -23.37 -10.09 57.97
C THR A 145 -23.06 -10.41 59.42
N SER A 146 -22.51 -9.43 60.13
CA SER A 146 -22.31 -9.48 61.57
C SER A 146 -23.62 -9.81 62.26
N SER A 147 -23.83 -11.07 62.65
CA SER A 147 -24.82 -11.39 63.67
C SER A 147 -24.21 -10.98 65.02
N LEU A 148 -24.65 -9.85 65.57
CA LEU A 148 -24.36 -9.47 66.95
C LEU A 148 -24.81 -10.59 67.89
N PRO A 149 -23.97 -11.05 68.84
CA PRO A 149 -24.38 -12.08 69.79
C PRO A 149 -25.52 -11.58 70.66
N HIS A 150 -26.53 -12.42 70.88
CA HIS A 150 -27.71 -12.19 71.73
C HIS A 150 -27.38 -12.01 73.23
N SER A 151 -26.12 -11.83 73.62
CA SER A 151 -25.68 -11.74 75.02
C SER A 151 -25.56 -10.29 75.54
N LEU A 152 -26.21 -9.32 74.90
CA LEU A 152 -26.30 -7.93 75.36
C LEU A 152 -27.78 -7.47 75.35
N VAL A 153 -28.61 -8.15 76.16
CA VAL A 153 -29.86 -7.64 76.76
C VAL A 153 -29.87 -8.10 78.21
#